data_AF-A0A7C1DBI6-F1
#
_entry.id   AF-A0A7C1DBI6-F1
#
_cell.length_a   1.000
_cell.length_b   1.000
_cell.length_c   1.000
_cell.angle_alpha   90.00
_cell.angle_beta   90.00
_cell.angle_gamma   90.00
#
_symmetry.space_group_name_H-M   'P 1'
#
loop_
_entity.id
_entity.type
_entity.pdbx_description
1 polymer ?
#
loop_
_entity_poly.entity_id
_entity_poly.type
_entity_poly.pdbx_seq_one_letter_code
_entity_poly.pdbx_strand_id
1 'polypeptide(L)'
;MNFKQLKIFLIISFLFLFPLAIFAQEPCETKYPDDGKCKVDCEAGEFYDDTAGLCTTGKCCHKYAEALDLTLQVPLFKYVKAENIADYLVTIYNLSLFIVVPIVILVIIYAGVMWIFSGVNVDLVKKSKSYIINAFIGLGLILFSYIILSIFNLTEFKGLQIEYIPEEFVNNETGGDACDATKPWCTGSTTFLQIKNRRNYFISQVQAQMPAHTSRVPLIKQWQSPYDKTPYGICGTIKSSGCGITSLTMVMRYLTGQSINLVEIAKKAGDDGYRVCPQNAKWDENKQDCPTCSGTSYDIFKTGSTILKQYNLQGKSLMGKNATTNILNHLKNQEPVIVSVSKVDIGDGGNPETGKPNRFTSFGHFIVLTGCENCDGKDPKGVVIWVNDPNRNNQWMTLAELRTPGFLKSAFLIYK
;
A
#
# COMPACT_ATOMS: atom_id res chain seq x y z
N MET A 1 41.82 15.14 39.50
CA MET A 1 41.13 15.14 38.18
C MET A 1 40.89 16.59 37.78
N ASN A 2 41.38 17.03 36.60
CA ASN A 2 41.34 18.45 36.21
C ASN A 2 39.93 18.85 35.70
N PHE A 3 39.54 20.12 35.77
CA PHE A 3 38.15 20.58 35.54
C PHE A 3 37.61 20.21 34.13
N LYS A 4 38.49 20.12 33.12
CA LYS A 4 38.16 19.60 31.78
C LYS A 4 37.81 18.11 31.77
N GLN A 5 38.50 17.30 32.57
CA GLN A 5 38.28 15.85 32.66
C GLN A 5 36.97 15.55 33.40
N LEU A 6 36.62 16.33 34.42
CA LEU A 6 35.34 16.21 35.13
C LEU A 6 34.13 16.55 34.24
N LYS A 7 34.25 17.57 33.37
CA LYS A 7 33.20 17.92 32.39
C LYS A 7 32.98 16.82 31.34
N ILE A 8 34.06 16.23 30.83
CA ILE A 8 33.97 15.14 29.86
C ILE A 8 33.34 13.90 30.52
N PHE A 9 33.72 13.59 31.77
CA PHE A 9 33.15 12.48 32.52
C PHE A 9 31.66 12.68 32.83
N LEU A 10 31.24 13.90 33.19
CA LEU A 10 29.83 14.23 33.41
C LEU A 10 29.00 14.19 32.13
N ILE A 11 29.54 14.64 30.99
CA ILE A 11 28.85 14.56 29.69
C ILE A 11 28.71 13.10 29.24
N ILE A 12 29.75 12.28 29.40
CA ILE A 12 29.70 10.85 29.05
C ILE A 12 28.76 10.08 29.98
N SER A 13 28.76 10.39 31.28
CA SER A 13 27.84 9.79 32.26
C SER A 13 26.38 10.19 32.00
N PHE A 14 26.13 11.45 31.63
CA PHE A 14 24.80 11.92 31.26
C PHE A 14 24.32 11.30 29.93
N LEU A 15 25.22 11.07 28.96
CA LEU A 15 24.89 10.40 27.70
C LEU A 15 24.61 8.89 27.87
N PHE A 16 25.23 8.24 28.86
CA PHE A 16 25.04 6.81 29.15
C PHE A 16 23.89 6.51 30.12
N LEU A 17 23.50 7.46 30.98
CA LEU A 17 22.43 7.24 31.98
C LEU A 17 21.03 7.70 31.49
N PHE A 18 20.92 8.50 30.43
CA PHE A 18 19.62 9.01 29.96
C PHE A 18 18.75 8.07 29.10
N PRO A 19 19.23 7.01 28.41
CA PRO A 19 18.34 6.17 27.60
C PRO A 19 17.66 5.05 28.41
N LEU A 20 18.02 4.82 29.68
CA LEU A 20 17.45 3.72 30.48
C LEU A 20 16.09 4.05 31.12
N ALA A 21 15.62 5.30 31.05
CA ALA A 21 14.33 5.70 31.63
C ALA A 21 13.15 5.67 30.65
N ILE A 22 13.37 5.25 29.40
CA ILE A 22 12.29 5.02 28.43
C ILE A 22 12.25 3.52 28.13
N PHE A 23 11.97 2.71 29.15
CA PHE A 23 11.27 1.47 28.92
C PHE A 23 9.84 1.84 28.56
N ALA A 24 9.62 2.01 27.24
CA ALA A 24 8.30 1.92 26.66
C ALA A 24 7.64 0.63 27.18
N GLN A 25 6.38 0.74 27.60
CA GLN A 25 5.54 -0.42 27.84
C GLN A 25 5.66 -1.35 26.64
N GLU A 26 6.05 -2.61 26.88
CA GLU A 26 5.98 -3.63 25.85
C GLU A 26 4.52 -3.70 25.35
N PRO A 27 4.24 -3.39 24.08
CA PRO A 27 2.94 -3.73 23.51
C PRO A 27 2.80 -5.25 23.54
N CYS A 28 1.60 -5.76 23.85
CA CYS A 28 1.26 -7.17 24.07
C CYS A 28 1.70 -8.19 22.99
N GLU A 29 2.29 -7.75 21.87
CA GLU A 29 2.68 -8.58 20.73
C GLU A 29 3.94 -9.43 20.98
N THR A 30 4.79 -9.12 21.97
CA THR A 30 6.09 -9.81 22.16
C THR A 30 6.03 -11.08 23.01
N LYS A 31 4.86 -11.45 23.58
CA LYS A 31 4.78 -12.57 24.54
C LYS A 31 4.34 -13.92 23.94
N TYR A 32 3.69 -13.96 22.78
CA TYR A 32 3.21 -15.21 22.15
C TYR A 32 3.25 -15.12 20.62
N PRO A 33 4.25 -15.72 19.94
CA PRO A 33 4.40 -15.58 18.48
C PRO A 33 3.45 -16.45 17.64
N ASP A 34 2.87 -17.53 18.19
CA ASP A 34 2.28 -18.61 17.35
C ASP A 34 0.82 -18.98 17.68
N ASP A 35 0.16 -18.23 18.55
CA ASP A 35 -1.21 -18.48 18.93
C ASP A 35 -1.88 -17.15 19.20
N GLY A 36 -2.55 -16.61 18.17
CA GLY A 36 -3.30 -15.34 18.18
C GLY A 36 -4.46 -15.32 19.18
N LYS A 37 -4.13 -15.42 20.47
CA LYS A 37 -5.04 -15.35 21.60
C LYS A 37 -4.50 -14.30 22.56
N CYS A 38 -5.10 -13.11 22.52
CA CYS A 38 -5.18 -12.26 23.71
C CYS A 38 -6.03 -13.01 24.75
N LYS A 39 -5.45 -14.02 25.41
CA LYS A 39 -6.12 -14.84 26.42
C LYS A 39 -5.90 -14.27 27.81
N VAL A 40 -6.59 -13.18 28.13
CA VAL A 40 -7.22 -12.89 29.43
C VAL A 40 -7.79 -11.48 29.33
N ASP A 41 -9.11 -11.39 29.17
CA ASP A 41 -10.00 -10.27 29.50
C ASP A 41 -11.42 -10.45 28.91
N CYS A 42 -11.71 -11.59 28.27
CA CYS A 42 -13.09 -11.96 27.97
C CYS A 42 -13.70 -12.67 29.18
N GLU A 43 -14.69 -12.03 29.81
CA GLU A 43 -15.51 -12.60 30.87
C GLU A 43 -16.21 -13.90 30.39
N ALA A 44 -16.43 -14.81 31.33
CA ALA A 44 -16.95 -16.15 31.08
C ALA A 44 -18.37 -16.11 30.49
N GLY A 45 -18.57 -16.68 29.28
CA GLY A 45 -19.91 -16.89 28.75
C GLY A 45 -20.08 -17.31 27.29
N GLU A 46 -19.09 -17.16 26.41
CA GLU A 46 -19.32 -17.37 24.97
C GLU A 46 -18.55 -18.57 24.39
N PHE A 47 -19.27 -19.40 23.64
CA PHE A 47 -18.77 -20.60 22.96
C PHE A 47 -17.85 -20.23 21.79
N TYR A 48 -16.79 -21.01 21.61
CA TYR A 48 -15.83 -20.90 20.51
C TYR A 48 -16.26 -21.86 19.39
N ASP A 49 -16.68 -21.34 18.22
CA ASP A 49 -16.83 -22.10 16.99
C ASP A 49 -15.60 -21.86 16.12
N ASP A 50 -14.84 -22.92 15.89
CA ASP A 50 -13.58 -22.97 15.16
C ASP A 50 -13.75 -23.05 13.64
N THR A 51 -14.99 -22.97 13.12
CA THR A 51 -15.28 -23.13 11.68
C THR A 51 -15.74 -21.87 10.95
N ALA A 52 -15.99 -20.77 11.67
CA ALA A 52 -16.30 -19.49 11.06
C ALA A 52 -15.40 -18.41 11.66
N GLY A 53 -14.48 -17.87 10.85
CA GLY A 53 -13.66 -16.71 11.21
C GLY A 53 -14.46 -15.40 11.30
N LEU A 54 -15.54 -15.39 12.08
CA LEU A 54 -16.37 -14.22 12.33
C LEU A 54 -16.42 -13.97 13.83
N CYS A 55 -15.57 -13.06 14.30
CA CYS A 55 -15.71 -12.49 15.64
C CYS A 55 -17.02 -11.69 15.70
N THR A 56 -18.04 -12.22 16.37
CA THR A 56 -19.15 -11.43 16.86
C THR A 56 -18.69 -10.53 17.99
N THR A 57 -19.20 -9.29 17.96
CA THR A 57 -19.00 -8.20 18.92
C THR A 57 -17.57 -7.66 19.10
N GLY A 58 -17.22 -6.72 18.20
CA GLY A 58 -16.59 -5.47 18.64
C GLY A 58 -15.07 -5.45 18.78
N LYS A 59 -14.33 -5.99 17.81
CA LYS A 59 -13.00 -5.53 17.32
C LYS A 59 -12.57 -6.49 16.21
N CYS A 60 -12.42 -5.98 14.98
CA CYS A 60 -11.96 -6.81 13.86
C CYS A 60 -10.53 -7.28 14.12
N CYS A 61 -10.34 -8.58 14.30
CA CYS A 61 -9.02 -9.19 14.18
C CYS A 61 -8.71 -9.28 12.68
N HIS A 62 -7.88 -8.37 12.15
CA HIS A 62 -7.39 -8.50 10.79
C HIS A 62 -6.51 -9.75 10.73
N LYS A 63 -6.93 -10.75 9.96
CA LYS A 63 -6.10 -11.92 9.67
C LYS A 63 -5.13 -11.51 8.57
N TYR A 64 -3.94 -11.08 8.97
CA TYR A 64 -2.85 -10.85 8.02
C TYR A 64 -2.41 -12.21 7.46
N ALA A 65 -2.02 -12.26 6.18
CA ALA A 65 -1.33 -13.43 5.66
C ALA A 65 -0.08 -13.69 6.51
N GLU A 66 0.26 -14.97 6.74
CA GLU A 66 1.51 -15.34 7.43
C GLU A 66 2.67 -14.54 6.83
N ALA A 67 3.53 -13.99 7.71
CA ALA A 67 4.68 -13.20 7.29
C ALA A 67 5.48 -13.98 6.23
N LEU A 68 5.90 -13.29 5.16
CA LEU A 68 6.60 -13.92 4.06
C LEU A 68 7.95 -14.44 4.57
N ASP A 69 8.01 -15.73 4.87
CA ASP A 69 9.18 -16.43 5.39
C ASP A 69 10.29 -16.44 4.32
N LEU A 70 11.16 -15.41 4.35
CA LEU A 70 12.29 -15.32 3.44
C LEU A 70 13.41 -16.23 3.96
N THR A 71 13.54 -17.42 3.37
CA THR A 71 14.70 -18.28 3.62
C THR A 71 15.96 -17.62 3.06
N LEU A 72 16.91 -17.31 3.93
CA LEU A 72 18.16 -16.64 3.56
C LEU A 72 19.01 -17.58 2.70
N GLN A 73 19.52 -17.09 1.57
CA GLN A 73 20.41 -17.85 0.69
C GLN A 73 21.75 -18.19 1.36
N VAL A 74 22.16 -17.38 2.35
CA VAL A 74 23.29 -17.65 3.23
C VAL A 74 22.76 -17.67 4.68
N PRO A 75 22.68 -18.84 5.33
CA PRO A 75 22.22 -18.91 6.71
C PRO A 75 23.24 -18.25 7.65
N LEU A 76 22.76 -17.39 8.55
CA LEU A 76 23.58 -16.79 9.60
C LEU A 76 23.42 -17.64 10.86
N PHE A 77 24.33 -18.61 11.05
CA PHE A 77 24.27 -19.59 12.14
C PHE A 77 22.94 -20.36 12.20
N LYS A 78 22.14 -20.19 13.26
CA LYS A 78 20.83 -20.83 13.46
C LYS A 78 19.68 -20.05 12.81
N TYR A 79 19.96 -18.86 12.28
CA TYR A 79 18.97 -17.98 11.73
C TYR A 79 18.87 -18.21 10.21
N VAL A 80 17.82 -18.93 9.81
CA VAL A 80 17.61 -19.41 8.43
C VAL A 80 16.44 -18.69 7.76
N LYS A 81 15.61 -17.99 8.53
CA LYS A 81 14.37 -17.34 8.10
C LYS A 81 14.34 -15.93 8.65
N ALA A 82 14.07 -14.94 7.80
CA ALA A 82 13.78 -13.58 8.20
C ALA A 82 12.35 -13.23 7.78
N GLU A 83 11.57 -12.65 8.68
CA GLU A 83 10.20 -12.24 8.36
C GLU A 83 10.18 -10.99 7.50
N ASN A 84 11.09 -10.04 7.75
CA ASN A 84 11.16 -8.74 7.10
C ASN A 84 12.60 -8.24 6.96
N ILE A 85 12.83 -7.24 6.10
CA ILE A 85 14.17 -6.65 5.90
C ILE A 85 14.71 -5.96 7.16
N ALA A 86 13.82 -5.40 7.99
CA ALA A 86 14.17 -4.81 9.28
C ALA A 86 14.73 -5.87 10.24
N ASP A 87 14.04 -7.01 10.33
CA ASP A 87 14.43 -8.14 11.17
C ASP A 87 15.78 -8.74 10.73
N TYR A 88 16.01 -8.81 9.42
CA TYR A 88 17.32 -9.18 8.86
C TYR A 88 18.45 -8.20 9.25
N LEU A 89 18.21 -6.89 9.17
CA LEU A 89 19.19 -5.87 9.54
C LEU A 89 19.49 -5.87 11.04
N VAL A 90 18.45 -5.99 11.89
CA VAL A 90 18.59 -6.12 13.35
C VAL A 90 19.37 -7.38 13.70
N THR A 91 19.09 -8.50 13.03
CA THR A 91 19.80 -9.76 13.23
C THR A 91 21.29 -9.66 12.88
N ILE A 92 21.64 -9.05 11.74
CA ILE A 92 23.04 -8.82 11.37
C ILE A 92 23.75 -7.93 12.41
N TYR A 93 23.07 -6.88 12.87
CA TYR A 93 23.63 -5.97 13.85
C TYR A 93 23.90 -6.68 15.19
N ASN A 94 22.92 -7.44 15.71
CA ASN A 94 23.08 -8.23 16.93
C ASN A 94 24.20 -9.27 16.80
N LEU A 95 24.32 -9.91 15.63
CA LEU A 95 25.41 -10.84 15.35
C LEU A 95 26.77 -10.13 15.36
N SER A 96 26.85 -8.93 14.78
CA SER A 96 28.08 -8.14 14.77
C SER A 96 28.53 -7.75 16.18
N LEU A 97 27.59 -7.42 17.08
CA LEU A 97 27.89 -7.14 18.49
C LEU A 97 28.45 -8.37 19.21
N PHE A 98 27.88 -9.55 18.96
CA PHE A 98 28.36 -10.79 19.57
C PHE A 98 29.82 -11.10 19.20
N ILE A 99 30.28 -10.71 18.01
CA ILE A 99 31.66 -10.93 17.56
C ILE A 99 32.57 -9.78 18.00
N VAL A 100 32.14 -8.53 17.81
CA VAL A 100 33.02 -7.37 17.99
C VAL A 100 33.25 -7.05 19.47
N VAL A 101 32.25 -7.20 20.34
CA VAL A 101 32.39 -6.86 21.76
C VAL A 101 33.48 -7.71 22.45
N PRO A 102 33.53 -9.05 22.30
CA PRO A 102 34.63 -9.85 22.84
C PRO A 102 35.99 -9.45 22.28
N ILE A 103 36.09 -9.14 20.99
CA ILE A 103 37.35 -8.69 20.37
C ILE A 103 37.83 -7.38 21.01
N VAL A 104 36.92 -6.41 21.19
CA VAL A 104 37.21 -5.13 21.84
C VAL A 104 37.72 -5.36 23.27
N ILE A 105 37.09 -6.25 24.03
CA ILE A 105 37.54 -6.60 25.39
C ILE A 105 38.97 -7.18 25.36
N LEU A 106 39.26 -8.12 24.46
CA LEU A 106 40.59 -8.71 24.32
C LEU A 106 41.65 -7.66 23.94
N VAL A 107 41.32 -6.75 23.03
CA VAL A 107 42.22 -5.65 22.64
C VAL A 107 42.49 -4.70 23.81
N ILE A 108 41.48 -4.39 24.62
CA ILE A 108 41.64 -3.53 25.80
C ILE A 108 42.50 -4.23 26.86
N ILE A 109 42.28 -5.52 27.12
CA ILE A 109 43.11 -6.31 28.04
C ILE A 109 44.56 -6.34 27.54
N TYR A 110 44.78 -6.65 26.26
CA TYR A 110 46.11 -6.69 25.65
C TYR A 110 46.82 -5.33 25.74
N ALA A 111 46.11 -4.24 25.45
CA ALA A 111 46.66 -2.90 25.55
C ALA A 111 46.93 -2.49 27.01
N GLY A 112 46.11 -2.94 27.96
CA GLY A 112 46.31 -2.71 29.39
C GLY A 112 47.54 -3.44 29.93
N VAL A 113 47.70 -4.71 29.56
CA VAL A 113 48.89 -5.51 29.87
C VAL A 113 50.13 -4.85 29.25
N MET A 114 50.08 -4.51 27.96
CA MET A 114 51.19 -3.82 27.29
C MET A 114 51.54 -2.51 28.01
N TRP A 115 50.56 -1.72 28.43
CA TRP A 115 50.80 -0.47 29.15
C TRP A 115 51.50 -0.70 30.50
N ILE A 116 51.05 -1.66 31.30
CA ILE A 116 51.65 -1.99 32.61
C ILE A 116 53.10 -2.44 32.44
N PHE A 117 53.39 -3.29 31.45
CA PHE A 117 54.74 -3.83 31.21
C PHE A 117 55.65 -2.90 30.38
N SER A 118 55.16 -1.76 29.89
CA SER A 118 55.94 -0.84 29.05
C SER A 118 57.09 -0.12 29.78
N GLY A 119 57.02 -0.01 31.10
CA GLY A 119 58.01 0.73 31.89
C GLY A 119 58.20 2.17 31.39
N VAL A 120 59.45 2.57 31.13
CA VAL A 120 59.82 3.92 30.64
C VAL A 120 59.90 3.98 29.11
N ASN A 121 59.55 2.91 28.39
CA ASN A 121 59.55 2.92 26.93
C ASN A 121 58.35 3.75 26.40
N VAL A 122 58.65 4.98 25.98
CA VAL A 122 57.64 5.97 25.54
C VAL A 122 56.86 5.48 24.32
N ASP A 123 57.48 4.72 23.43
CA ASP A 123 56.85 4.20 22.22
C ASP A 123 55.81 3.12 22.55
N LEU A 124 56.12 2.22 23.49
CA LEU A 124 55.17 1.19 23.95
C LEU A 124 53.99 1.79 24.71
N VAL A 125 54.22 2.82 25.53
CA VAL A 125 53.13 3.55 26.20
C VAL A 125 52.23 4.25 25.18
N LYS A 126 52.81 4.90 24.16
CA LYS A 126 52.05 5.57 23.10
C LYS A 126 51.23 4.57 22.28
N LYS A 127 51.82 3.41 21.96
CA LYS A 127 51.15 2.34 21.22
C LYS A 127 49.98 1.74 22.00
N SER A 128 50.17 1.45 23.29
CA SER A 128 49.11 0.96 24.18
C SER A 128 47.92 1.91 24.26
N LYS A 129 48.18 3.23 24.42
CA LYS A 129 47.13 4.26 24.42
C LYS A 129 46.36 4.31 23.10
N SER A 130 47.06 4.18 21.97
CA SER A 130 46.40 4.16 20.65
C SER A 130 45.47 2.96 20.51
N TYR A 131 45.85 1.77 20.99
CA TYR A 131 44.97 0.60 20.94
C TYR A 131 43.70 0.79 21.77
N ILE A 132 43.83 1.36 22.97
CA ILE A 132 42.67 1.66 23.83
C ILE A 132 41.74 2.67 23.15
N ILE A 133 42.28 3.77 22.62
CA ILE A 133 41.48 4.81 21.94
C ILE A 133 40.79 4.24 20.71
N ASN A 134 41.50 3.49 19.87
CA ASN A 134 40.93 2.91 18.65
C ASN A 134 39.83 1.88 18.97
N ALA A 135 39.98 1.10 20.05
CA ALA A 135 38.95 0.18 20.51
C ALA A 135 37.66 0.92 20.92
N PHE A 136 37.79 2.04 21.64
CA PHE A 136 36.63 2.88 22.00
C PHE A 136 35.98 3.57 20.80
N ILE A 137 36.77 4.01 19.81
CA ILE A 137 36.24 4.58 18.56
C ILE A 137 35.44 3.52 17.80
N GLY A 138 35.98 2.29 17.68
CA GLY A 138 35.29 1.17 17.03
C GLY A 138 33.97 0.82 17.72
N LEU A 139 33.96 0.76 19.06
CA LEU A 139 32.74 0.53 19.83
C LEU A 139 31.73 1.66 19.66
N GLY A 140 32.20 2.92 19.67
CA GLY A 140 31.38 4.10 19.45
C GLY A 140 30.74 4.13 18.07
N LEU A 141 31.46 3.74 17.01
CA LEU A 141 30.92 3.67 15.65
C LEU A 141 29.77 2.67 15.54
N ILE A 142 29.86 1.52 16.20
CA ILE A 142 28.80 0.51 16.18
C ILE A 142 27.55 1.02 16.90
N LEU A 143 27.71 1.59 18.10
CA LEU A 143 26.62 2.21 18.85
C LEU A 143 25.98 3.38 18.08
N PHE A 144 26.79 4.22 17.45
CA PHE A 144 26.30 5.34 16.66
C PHE A 144 25.53 4.88 15.42
N SER A 145 25.98 3.80 14.77
CA SER A 145 25.25 3.17 13.67
C SER A 145 23.85 2.73 14.11
N TYR A 146 23.70 2.19 15.32
CA TYR A 146 22.39 1.81 15.86
C TYR A 146 21.50 3.01 16.13
N ILE A 147 22.06 4.09 16.70
CA ILE A 147 21.32 5.33 16.92
C ILE A 147 20.77 5.89 15.61
N ILE A 148 21.57 5.87 14.54
CA ILE A 148 21.11 6.28 13.20
C ILE A 148 19.95 5.39 12.73
N LEU A 149 20.08 4.06 12.82
CA LEU A 149 19.03 3.12 12.42
C LEU A 149 17.73 3.35 13.21
N SER A 150 17.84 3.68 14.50
CA SER A 150 16.72 3.96 15.39
C SER A 150 16.04 5.30 15.10
N ILE A 151 16.78 6.37 14.76
CA ILE A 151 16.21 7.69 14.42
C ILE A 151 15.28 7.61 13.19
N PHE A 152 15.62 6.76 12.22
CA PHE A 152 14.82 6.58 11.00
C PHE A 152 13.75 5.49 11.13
N ASN A 153 13.51 4.93 12.32
CA ASN A 153 12.61 3.79 12.58
C ASN A 153 12.88 2.59 11.64
N LEU A 154 14.12 2.43 11.17
CA LEU A 154 14.50 1.35 10.24
C LEU A 154 14.51 -0.02 10.93
N THR A 155 14.60 -0.03 12.27
CA THR A 155 14.49 -1.22 13.11
C THR A 155 13.04 -1.72 13.27
N GLU A 156 12.06 -0.88 12.95
CA GLU A 156 10.63 -1.16 13.13
C GLU A 156 9.84 -1.18 11.81
N PHE A 157 10.52 -1.29 10.67
CA PHE A 157 9.84 -1.48 9.38
C PHE A 157 9.08 -2.81 9.42
N LYS A 158 7.82 -2.77 9.87
CA LYS A 158 6.82 -3.82 9.65
C LYS A 158 6.75 -3.98 8.13
N GLY A 159 7.15 -5.14 7.62
CA GLY A 159 7.12 -5.38 6.19
C GLY A 159 5.70 -5.30 5.66
N LEU A 160 5.58 -5.33 4.34
CA LEU A 160 4.31 -5.19 3.63
C LEU A 160 3.36 -6.33 4.06
N GLN A 161 2.54 -6.11 5.07
CA GLN A 161 1.50 -7.04 5.48
C GLN A 161 0.42 -7.00 4.41
N ILE A 162 0.33 -8.08 3.64
CA ILE A 162 -0.75 -8.24 2.68
C ILE A 162 -1.98 -8.65 3.48
N GLU A 163 -2.96 -7.75 3.54
CA GLU A 163 -4.27 -8.04 4.10
C GLU A 163 -4.87 -9.21 3.30
N TYR A 164 -5.15 -10.32 3.99
CA TYR A 164 -5.78 -11.47 3.37
C TYR A 164 -7.22 -11.04 3.02
N ILE A 165 -7.49 -10.84 1.74
CA ILE A 165 -8.86 -10.76 1.24
C ILE A 165 -9.32 -12.23 1.20
N PRO A 166 -10.19 -12.69 2.10
CA PRO A 166 -10.76 -14.03 1.94
C PRO A 166 -11.40 -14.08 0.55
N GLU A 167 -11.09 -15.12 -0.22
CA GLU A 167 -11.92 -15.50 -1.35
C GLU A 167 -13.32 -15.75 -0.78
N GLU A 168 -14.16 -14.73 -0.84
CA GLU A 168 -15.60 -14.92 -0.81
C GLU A 168 -15.90 -15.68 -2.09
N PHE A 169 -15.90 -17.02 -1.96
CA PHE A 169 -16.30 -17.93 -2.99
C PHE A 169 -17.62 -17.42 -3.55
N VAL A 170 -17.62 -17.22 -4.86
CA VAL A 170 -18.81 -17.03 -5.70
C VAL A 170 -19.60 -18.34 -5.68
N ASN A 171 -20.21 -18.62 -4.53
CA ASN A 171 -21.10 -19.75 -4.34
C ASN A 171 -22.32 -19.20 -3.62
N ASN A 172 -23.24 -18.61 -4.38
CA ASN A 172 -24.69 -18.66 -4.11
C ASN A 172 -25.45 -18.07 -5.31
N GLU A 173 -25.24 -18.67 -6.49
CA GLU A 173 -26.37 -18.85 -7.38
C GLU A 173 -27.11 -20.11 -6.91
N THR A 174 -28.03 -19.95 -5.97
CA THR A 174 -29.15 -20.91 -5.83
C THR A 174 -30.16 -20.62 -6.93
N GLY A 175 -29.76 -20.95 -8.15
CA GLY A 175 -30.58 -21.05 -9.35
C GLY A 175 -29.88 -22.08 -10.22
N GLY A 176 -30.34 -23.33 -10.12
CA GLY A 176 -29.58 -24.49 -10.58
C GLY A 176 -29.16 -24.43 -12.04
N ASP A 177 -27.93 -24.84 -12.29
CA ASP A 177 -27.54 -25.66 -13.43
C ASP A 177 -26.27 -26.42 -13.06
N ALA A 178 -26.39 -27.73 -12.95
CA ALA A 178 -25.27 -28.63 -12.79
C ALA A 178 -24.31 -28.45 -13.99
N CYS A 179 -23.01 -28.47 -13.72
CA CYS A 179 -21.96 -28.33 -14.72
C CYS A 179 -22.17 -29.32 -15.88
N ASP A 180 -22.57 -28.83 -17.04
CA ASP A 180 -22.69 -29.59 -18.27
C ASP A 180 -21.29 -30.02 -18.75
N ALA A 181 -21.05 -31.34 -18.74
CA ALA A 181 -19.78 -31.98 -19.09
C ALA A 181 -19.38 -31.83 -20.58
N THR A 182 -20.15 -31.13 -21.39
CA THR A 182 -19.82 -30.82 -22.79
C THR A 182 -18.98 -29.55 -22.97
N LYS A 183 -18.77 -28.75 -21.91
CA LYS A 183 -17.92 -27.54 -21.96
C LYS A 183 -16.48 -27.82 -21.52
N PRO A 184 -15.45 -27.38 -22.26
CA PRO A 184 -14.05 -27.76 -22.03
C PRO A 184 -13.43 -27.23 -20.72
N TRP A 185 -14.10 -26.33 -20.01
CA TRP A 185 -13.62 -25.71 -18.76
C TRP A 185 -13.93 -26.51 -17.50
N CYS A 186 -14.65 -27.63 -17.59
CA CYS A 186 -15.08 -28.43 -16.44
C CYS A 186 -14.22 -29.69 -16.17
N THR A 187 -13.02 -29.78 -16.74
CA THR A 187 -12.11 -30.91 -16.48
C THR A 187 -10.85 -30.44 -15.75
N GLY A 188 -10.76 -30.75 -14.45
CA GLY A 188 -9.54 -30.50 -13.67
C GLY A 188 -9.74 -30.39 -12.17
N SER A 189 -10.47 -31.31 -11.56
CA SER A 189 -10.45 -31.48 -10.10
C SER A 189 -9.27 -32.36 -9.70
N THR A 190 -8.65 -32.00 -8.58
CA THR A 190 -7.71 -32.77 -7.73
C THR A 190 -6.25 -32.88 -8.18
N THR A 191 -5.40 -31.98 -7.66
CA THR A 191 -4.34 -32.40 -6.71
C THR A 191 -3.79 -31.20 -5.95
N PHE A 192 -4.15 -31.13 -4.67
CA PHE A 192 -3.41 -30.41 -3.64
C PHE A 192 -2.04 -31.08 -3.51
N LEU A 193 -0.98 -30.52 -4.10
CA LEU A 193 0.42 -30.79 -3.71
C LEU A 193 1.37 -29.76 -4.34
N GLN A 194 2.19 -29.17 -3.47
CA GLN A 194 3.46 -28.47 -3.73
C GLN A 194 3.39 -26.98 -4.10
N ILE A 195 3.24 -26.17 -3.05
CA ILE A 195 3.53 -24.74 -3.03
C ILE A 195 5.05 -24.54 -2.93
N LYS A 196 5.73 -24.47 -4.09
CA LYS A 196 7.02 -23.79 -4.24
C LYS A 196 7.07 -23.28 -5.68
N ASN A 197 7.27 -21.97 -5.86
CA ASN A 197 7.27 -21.22 -7.13
C ASN A 197 5.93 -20.71 -7.67
N ARG A 198 5.13 -20.01 -6.85
CA ARG A 198 3.92 -19.30 -7.31
C ARG A 198 4.03 -17.79 -7.54
N ARG A 199 5.23 -17.18 -7.63
CA ARG A 199 5.31 -15.80 -8.16
C ARG A 199 5.10 -15.77 -9.67
N ASN A 200 5.79 -16.66 -10.39
CA ASN A 200 5.72 -16.70 -11.85
C ASN A 200 4.47 -17.43 -12.36
N TYR A 201 3.95 -18.41 -11.62
CA TYR A 201 2.74 -19.14 -12.00
C TYR A 201 1.45 -18.37 -11.68
N PHE A 202 1.40 -17.59 -10.60
CA PHE A 202 0.24 -16.74 -10.32
C PHE A 202 0.17 -15.56 -11.28
N ILE A 203 1.31 -14.90 -11.55
CA ILE A 203 1.37 -13.89 -12.61
C ILE A 203 1.01 -14.52 -13.96
N SER A 204 1.53 -15.71 -14.31
CA SER A 204 1.17 -16.33 -15.59
C SER A 204 -0.27 -16.83 -15.68
N GLN A 205 -0.91 -17.28 -14.59
CA GLN A 205 -2.30 -17.77 -14.62
C GLN A 205 -3.32 -16.65 -14.47
N VAL A 206 -3.06 -15.62 -13.65
CA VAL A 206 -3.86 -14.38 -13.64
C VAL A 206 -3.75 -13.65 -14.98
N GLN A 207 -2.59 -13.74 -15.65
CA GLN A 207 -2.35 -13.14 -16.97
C GLN A 207 -2.71 -14.07 -18.15
N ALA A 208 -2.98 -15.36 -17.92
CA ALA A 208 -3.44 -16.32 -18.93
C ALA A 208 -4.95 -16.63 -18.86
N GLN A 209 -5.62 -16.32 -17.74
CA GLN A 209 -7.08 -16.42 -17.62
C GLN A 209 -7.80 -15.08 -17.80
N MET A 210 -7.06 -13.97 -17.89
CA MET A 210 -7.62 -12.74 -18.43
C MET A 210 -7.38 -12.73 -19.94
N PRO A 211 -8.41 -12.50 -20.79
CA PRO A 211 -8.17 -12.31 -22.21
C PRO A 211 -7.10 -11.23 -22.38
N ALA A 212 -6.20 -11.42 -23.35
CA ALA A 212 -4.96 -10.64 -23.58
C ALA A 212 -5.15 -9.12 -23.84
N HIS A 213 -6.30 -8.57 -23.47
CA HIS A 213 -6.74 -7.18 -23.62
C HIS A 213 -7.20 -6.52 -22.31
N THR A 214 -7.15 -7.20 -21.15
CA THR A 214 -7.43 -6.55 -19.86
C THR A 214 -6.37 -5.52 -19.54
N SER A 215 -6.80 -4.27 -19.49
CA SER A 215 -5.93 -3.12 -19.37
C SER A 215 -5.01 -3.17 -18.15
N ARG A 216 -3.73 -2.85 -18.39
CA ARG A 216 -2.63 -2.77 -17.42
C ARG A 216 -2.85 -1.70 -16.32
N VAL A 217 -3.96 -0.97 -16.36
CA VAL A 217 -4.27 0.06 -15.37
C VAL A 217 -4.74 -0.60 -14.07
N PRO A 218 -4.06 -0.39 -12.93
CA PRO A 218 -4.45 -0.99 -11.68
C PRO A 218 -5.81 -0.45 -11.22
N LEU A 219 -6.68 -1.34 -10.74
CA LEU A 219 -7.94 -0.96 -10.12
C LEU A 219 -7.72 -0.62 -8.65
N ILE A 220 -8.23 0.52 -8.20
CA ILE A 220 -8.24 0.91 -6.79
C ILE A 220 -9.69 1.14 -6.36
N LYS A 221 -10.11 0.52 -5.25
CA LYS A 221 -11.45 0.74 -4.69
C LYS A 221 -11.40 1.84 -3.68
N GLN A 222 -12.21 2.88 -3.85
CA GLN A 222 -12.22 3.99 -2.89
C GLN A 222 -12.86 3.63 -1.54
N TRP A 223 -13.63 2.54 -1.48
CA TRP A 223 -14.33 2.07 -0.28
C TRP A 223 -13.58 0.99 0.50
N GLN A 224 -12.43 0.51 0.02
CA GLN A 224 -11.61 -0.44 0.76
C GLN A 224 -10.83 0.26 1.87
N SER A 225 -10.59 -0.43 2.99
CA SER A 225 -9.67 0.06 4.02
C SER A 225 -8.26 0.25 3.43
N PRO A 226 -7.53 1.32 3.80
CA PRO A 226 -7.88 2.37 4.75
C PRO A 226 -8.65 3.57 4.13
N TYR A 227 -9.00 3.51 2.85
CA TYR A 227 -9.57 4.63 2.08
C TYR A 227 -11.00 4.99 2.52
N ASP A 228 -11.74 4.03 3.05
CA ASP A 228 -13.10 4.22 3.56
C ASP A 228 -13.22 5.33 4.61
N LYS A 229 -12.22 5.41 5.49
CA LYS A 229 -12.16 6.36 6.61
C LYS A 229 -11.16 7.49 6.41
N THR A 230 -10.35 7.43 5.36
CA THR A 230 -9.33 8.46 5.11
C THR A 230 -9.98 9.79 4.72
N PRO A 231 -9.71 10.90 5.44
CA PRO A 231 -10.27 12.21 5.12
C PRO A 231 -9.86 12.71 3.73
N TYR A 232 -10.76 13.45 3.06
CA TYR A 232 -10.46 14.11 1.79
C TYR A 232 -10.95 15.56 1.76
N GLY A 233 -9.98 16.49 1.83
CA GLY A 233 -10.21 17.93 1.91
C GLY A 233 -10.91 18.35 3.20
N ILE A 234 -11.67 19.46 3.16
CA ILE A 234 -12.29 20.04 4.37
C ILE A 234 -13.42 19.18 4.95
N CYS A 235 -14.01 18.28 4.14
CA CYS A 235 -15.20 17.55 4.50
C CYS A 235 -15.38 16.33 3.57
N GLY A 236 -15.56 15.13 4.14
CA GLY A 236 -15.71 13.87 3.41
C GLY A 236 -14.54 12.91 3.59
N THR A 237 -14.67 11.71 3.05
CA THR A 237 -13.60 10.71 2.95
C THR A 237 -13.30 10.36 1.49
N ILE A 238 -12.24 9.57 1.27
CA ILE A 238 -11.96 9.03 -0.06
C ILE A 238 -13.14 8.17 -0.55
N LYS A 239 -13.77 7.38 0.32
CA LYS A 239 -14.98 6.62 -0.02
C LYS A 239 -16.17 7.49 -0.39
N SER A 240 -16.38 8.59 0.31
CA SER A 240 -17.58 9.41 0.06
C SER A 240 -17.43 10.30 -1.18
N SER A 241 -16.21 10.75 -1.48
CA SER A 241 -16.00 11.83 -2.45
C SER A 241 -14.70 11.75 -3.26
N GLY A 242 -13.94 10.66 -3.14
CA GLY A 242 -12.60 10.50 -3.71
C GLY A 242 -12.54 9.84 -5.08
N CYS A 243 -13.64 9.68 -5.82
CA CYS A 243 -13.62 8.99 -7.13
C CYS A 243 -12.66 9.64 -8.14
N GLY A 244 -12.54 10.98 -8.12
CA GLY A 244 -11.62 11.72 -8.98
C GLY A 244 -10.15 11.46 -8.67
N ILE A 245 -9.74 11.61 -7.41
CA ILE A 245 -8.36 11.34 -6.97
C ILE A 245 -8.00 9.85 -7.08
N THR A 246 -8.96 8.96 -6.88
CA THR A 246 -8.77 7.51 -7.02
C THR A 246 -8.52 7.16 -8.48
N SER A 247 -9.36 7.70 -9.39
CA SER A 247 -9.19 7.56 -10.85
C SER A 247 -7.85 8.14 -11.34
N LEU A 248 -7.47 9.31 -10.83
CA LEU A 248 -6.16 9.91 -11.13
C LEU A 248 -5.02 8.99 -10.70
N THR A 249 -5.09 8.45 -9.48
CA THR A 249 -4.04 7.59 -8.93
C THR A 249 -3.88 6.30 -9.73
N MET A 250 -4.98 5.69 -10.20
CA MET A 250 -4.91 4.52 -11.09
C MET A 250 -4.09 4.83 -12.36
N VAL A 251 -4.40 5.95 -13.02
CA VAL A 251 -3.71 6.36 -14.25
C VAL A 251 -2.26 6.76 -13.99
N MET A 252 -1.98 7.47 -12.89
CA MET A 252 -0.60 7.84 -12.54
C MET A 252 0.26 6.60 -12.24
N ARG A 253 -0.26 5.59 -11.52
CA ARG A 253 0.46 4.33 -11.29
C ARG A 253 0.77 3.63 -12.60
N TYR A 254 -0.20 3.60 -13.52
CA TYR A 254 -0.01 3.03 -14.85
C TYR A 254 1.10 3.74 -15.64
N LEU A 255 1.08 5.07 -15.72
CA LEU A 255 2.03 5.84 -16.54
C LEU A 255 3.46 5.86 -15.95
N THR A 256 3.56 5.89 -14.62
CA THR A 256 4.86 6.01 -13.93
C THR A 256 5.49 4.65 -13.61
N GLY A 257 4.69 3.59 -13.50
CA GLY A 257 5.12 2.30 -12.96
C GLY A 257 5.44 2.34 -11.46
N GLN A 258 5.14 3.45 -10.77
CA GLN A 258 5.43 3.65 -9.35
C GLN A 258 4.24 3.25 -8.47
N SER A 259 4.53 2.79 -7.26
CA SER A 259 3.52 2.53 -6.23
C SER A 259 3.08 3.83 -5.54
N ILE A 260 2.30 4.65 -6.24
CA ILE A 260 1.82 5.95 -5.74
C ILE A 260 0.75 5.74 -4.66
N ASN A 261 0.92 6.30 -3.47
CA ASN A 261 0.00 6.13 -2.35
C ASN A 261 -1.25 7.04 -2.47
N LEU A 262 -2.44 6.44 -2.55
CA LEU A 262 -3.70 7.19 -2.68
C LEU A 262 -3.97 8.12 -1.48
N VAL A 263 -3.56 7.73 -0.26
CA VAL A 263 -3.74 8.56 0.95
C VAL A 263 -2.95 9.86 0.85
N GLU A 264 -1.72 9.79 0.33
CA GLU A 264 -0.87 10.96 0.11
C GLU A 264 -1.44 11.87 -0.98
N ILE A 265 -1.94 11.28 -2.07
CA ILE A 265 -2.62 12.03 -3.13
C ILE A 265 -3.89 12.70 -2.60
N ALA A 266 -4.68 12.02 -1.77
CA ALA A 266 -5.88 12.58 -1.15
C ALA A 266 -5.57 13.77 -0.25
N LYS A 267 -4.56 13.62 0.62
CA LYS A 267 -4.10 14.70 1.50
C LYS A 267 -3.64 15.90 0.69
N LYS A 268 -2.71 15.69 -0.25
CA LYS A 268 -2.19 16.75 -1.12
C LYS A 268 -3.29 17.42 -1.93
N ALA A 269 -4.21 16.63 -2.49
CA ALA A 269 -5.33 17.18 -3.25
C ALA A 269 -6.29 18.01 -2.38
N GLY A 270 -6.47 17.61 -1.12
CA GLY A 270 -7.22 18.36 -0.13
C GLY A 270 -6.55 19.70 0.21
N ASP A 271 -5.25 19.66 0.53
CA ASP A 271 -4.44 20.83 0.88
C ASP A 271 -4.35 21.85 -0.27
N ASP A 272 -4.24 21.35 -1.51
CA ASP A 272 -4.16 22.18 -2.73
C ASP A 272 -5.55 22.67 -3.20
N GLY A 273 -6.63 22.39 -2.46
CA GLY A 273 -7.96 22.91 -2.74
C GLY A 273 -8.70 22.23 -3.90
N TYR A 274 -8.29 21.03 -4.32
CA TYR A 274 -9.00 20.29 -5.38
C TYR A 274 -10.29 19.64 -4.87
N ARG A 275 -10.54 19.61 -3.56
CA ARG A 275 -11.84 19.22 -3.00
C ARG A 275 -12.81 20.41 -3.10
N VAL A 276 -13.86 20.28 -3.91
CA VAL A 276 -14.82 21.37 -4.15
C VAL A 276 -15.93 21.32 -3.10
N CYS A 277 -15.92 22.26 -2.18
CA CYS A 277 -16.93 22.41 -1.13
C CYS A 277 -17.24 23.90 -0.90
N PRO A 278 -18.49 24.27 -0.54
CA PRO A 278 -18.76 25.61 -0.02
C PRO A 278 -18.12 25.79 1.36
N GLN A 279 -17.84 27.04 1.74
CA GLN A 279 -17.16 27.36 3.02
C GLN A 279 -17.90 26.85 4.26
N ASN A 280 -19.23 26.68 4.16
CA ASN A 280 -20.08 26.19 5.23
C ASN A 280 -20.44 24.70 5.08
N ALA A 281 -19.68 23.92 4.30
CA ALA A 281 -19.87 22.48 4.20
C ALA A 281 -19.77 21.83 5.59
N LYS A 282 -20.76 21.01 5.93
CA LYS A 282 -20.82 20.27 7.20
C LYS A 282 -20.94 18.79 6.92
N TRP A 283 -20.32 18.01 7.80
CA TRP A 283 -20.47 16.56 7.83
C TRP A 283 -21.90 16.20 8.25
N ASP A 284 -22.52 15.28 7.50
CA ASP A 284 -23.80 14.67 7.83
C ASP A 284 -23.54 13.20 8.22
N GLU A 285 -23.66 12.90 9.52
CA GLU A 285 -23.38 11.56 10.07
C GLU A 285 -24.25 10.48 9.43
N ASN A 286 -25.51 10.80 9.07
CA ASN A 286 -26.42 9.83 8.48
C ASN A 286 -26.02 9.47 7.05
N LYS A 287 -25.45 10.44 6.32
CA LYS A 287 -25.00 10.23 4.93
C LYS A 287 -23.54 9.80 4.86
N GLN A 288 -22.81 9.89 5.97
CA GLN A 288 -21.36 9.70 6.03
C GLN A 288 -20.63 10.48 4.93
N ASP A 289 -21.11 11.70 4.66
CA ASP A 289 -20.57 12.58 3.63
C ASP A 289 -20.98 14.03 3.90
N CYS A 290 -20.53 14.94 3.04
CA CYS A 290 -20.86 16.36 3.08
C CYS A 290 -21.71 16.71 1.85
N PRO A 291 -23.05 16.71 1.96
CA PRO A 291 -23.95 16.73 0.80
C PRO A 291 -23.86 17.98 -0.08
N THR A 292 -23.27 19.05 0.44
CA THR A 292 -23.10 20.32 -0.27
C THR A 292 -21.80 20.38 -1.10
N CYS A 293 -20.92 19.39 -0.96
CA CYS A 293 -19.67 19.32 -1.72
C CYS A 293 -19.86 18.66 -3.09
N SER A 294 -19.04 19.05 -4.07
CA SER A 294 -19.11 18.64 -5.48
C SER A 294 -17.98 17.70 -5.93
N GLY A 295 -17.45 16.85 -5.04
CA GLY A 295 -16.40 15.88 -5.38
C GLY A 295 -15.01 16.52 -5.57
N THR A 296 -14.26 16.01 -6.54
CA THR A 296 -12.94 16.49 -6.96
C THR A 296 -13.05 17.45 -8.14
N SER A 297 -12.35 18.59 -8.09
CA SER A 297 -12.27 19.58 -9.18
C SER A 297 -11.61 18.99 -10.43
N TYR A 298 -12.11 19.38 -11.60
CA TYR A 298 -11.50 19.02 -12.89
C TYR A 298 -10.09 19.57 -13.09
N ASP A 299 -9.71 20.62 -12.35
CA ASP A 299 -8.38 21.24 -12.49
C ASP A 299 -7.25 20.32 -12.03
N ILE A 300 -7.55 19.29 -11.22
CA ILE A 300 -6.56 18.29 -10.82
C ILE A 300 -6.00 17.52 -12.03
N PHE A 301 -6.80 17.37 -13.10
CA PHE A 301 -6.47 16.61 -14.31
C PHE A 301 -5.86 17.47 -15.42
N LYS A 302 -5.62 18.76 -15.18
CA LYS A 302 -5.08 19.68 -16.19
C LYS A 302 -3.60 19.93 -15.96
N THR A 303 -2.85 20.14 -17.04
CA THR A 303 -1.45 20.60 -16.98
C THR A 303 -1.38 21.84 -16.10
N GLY A 304 -0.45 21.83 -15.15
CA GLY A 304 -0.35 22.90 -14.16
C GLY A 304 -0.74 22.45 -12.75
N SER A 305 -1.51 21.36 -12.61
CA SER A 305 -1.86 20.83 -11.30
C SER A 305 -0.60 20.42 -10.53
N THR A 306 -0.59 20.73 -9.23
CA THR A 306 0.54 20.46 -8.33
C THR A 306 0.85 18.96 -8.26
N ILE A 307 -0.18 18.12 -8.31
CA ILE A 307 -0.07 16.66 -8.30
C ILE A 307 0.58 16.17 -9.60
N LEU A 308 0.12 16.60 -10.78
CA LEU A 308 0.72 16.15 -12.03
C LEU A 308 2.17 16.65 -12.17
N LYS A 309 2.44 17.90 -11.77
CA LYS A 309 3.80 18.47 -11.75
C LYS A 309 4.78 17.65 -10.91
N GLN A 310 4.36 17.17 -9.73
CA GLN A 310 5.20 16.36 -8.84
C GLN A 310 5.73 15.09 -9.51
N TYR A 311 4.98 14.52 -10.45
CA TYR A 311 5.33 13.29 -11.15
C TYR A 311 5.78 13.52 -12.61
N ASN A 312 6.07 14.77 -12.98
CA ASN A 312 6.39 15.16 -14.36
C ASN A 312 5.35 14.65 -15.37
N LEU A 313 4.07 14.85 -15.05
CA LEU A 313 2.94 14.50 -15.88
C LEU A 313 2.21 15.76 -16.35
N GLN A 314 1.52 15.62 -17.47
CA GLN A 314 0.68 16.63 -18.10
C GLN A 314 -0.74 16.09 -18.27
N GLY A 315 -1.70 17.00 -18.41
CA GLY A 315 -3.11 16.66 -18.48
C GLY A 315 -3.87 17.55 -19.44
N LYS A 316 -4.68 16.97 -20.33
CA LYS A 316 -5.48 17.72 -21.31
C LYS A 316 -6.92 17.23 -21.35
N SER A 317 -7.86 18.16 -21.55
CA SER A 317 -9.26 17.82 -21.80
C SER A 317 -9.41 17.25 -23.22
N LEU A 318 -10.19 16.19 -23.35
CA LEU A 318 -10.58 15.61 -24.64
C LEU A 318 -11.97 16.07 -25.10
N MET A 319 -12.61 16.96 -24.34
CA MET A 319 -13.94 17.46 -24.66
C MET A 319 -13.93 18.36 -25.90
N GLY A 320 -14.96 18.21 -26.74
CA GLY A 320 -15.12 18.95 -28.00
C GLY A 320 -16.09 18.23 -28.94
N LYS A 321 -16.22 18.72 -30.18
CA LYS A 321 -17.15 18.19 -31.19
C LYS A 321 -16.97 16.68 -31.49
N ASN A 322 -15.76 16.16 -31.27
CA ASN A 322 -15.38 14.76 -31.55
C ASN A 322 -14.91 14.00 -30.29
N ALA A 323 -15.40 14.36 -29.10
CA ALA A 323 -14.91 13.82 -27.82
C ALA A 323 -14.85 12.29 -27.79
N THR A 324 -15.94 11.60 -28.16
CA THR A 324 -15.98 10.14 -28.16
C THR A 324 -14.94 9.53 -29.11
N THR A 325 -14.77 10.08 -30.31
CA THR A 325 -13.77 9.59 -31.27
C THR A 325 -12.35 9.78 -30.74
N ASN A 326 -12.06 10.92 -30.10
CA ASN A 326 -10.77 11.18 -29.47
C ASN A 326 -10.49 10.17 -28.35
N ILE A 327 -11.49 9.89 -27.51
CA ILE A 327 -11.41 8.88 -26.44
C ILE A 327 -11.07 7.51 -27.04
N LEU A 328 -11.82 7.04 -28.03
CA LEU A 328 -11.58 5.73 -28.64
C LEU A 328 -10.18 5.63 -29.27
N ASN A 329 -9.68 6.70 -29.89
CA ASN A 329 -8.33 6.73 -30.46
C ASN A 329 -7.25 6.57 -29.38
N HIS A 330 -7.41 7.20 -28.22
CA HIS A 330 -6.49 7.02 -27.08
C HIS A 330 -6.59 5.60 -26.50
N LEU A 331 -7.80 5.05 -26.34
CA LEU A 331 -7.99 3.70 -25.82
C LEU A 331 -7.39 2.61 -26.73
N LYS A 332 -7.44 2.78 -28.06
CA LYS A 332 -6.72 1.91 -29.00
C LYS A 332 -5.22 1.86 -28.76
N ASN A 333 -4.65 2.99 -28.37
CA ASN A 333 -3.22 3.14 -28.11
C ASN A 333 -2.83 2.76 -26.68
N GLN A 334 -3.72 2.11 -25.93
CA GLN A 334 -3.52 1.77 -24.52
C GLN A 334 -3.25 3.00 -23.62
N GLU A 335 -3.83 4.14 -24.01
CA GLU A 335 -3.76 5.38 -23.24
C GLU A 335 -5.09 5.55 -22.47
N PRO A 336 -5.10 5.31 -21.15
CA PRO A 336 -6.33 5.38 -20.38
C PRO A 336 -6.85 6.80 -20.26
N VAL A 337 -8.16 6.93 -20.21
CA VAL A 337 -8.86 8.21 -20.17
C VAL A 337 -9.69 8.28 -18.90
N ILE A 338 -9.51 9.35 -18.12
CA ILE A 338 -10.36 9.63 -16.95
C ILE A 338 -11.59 10.37 -17.45
N VAL A 339 -12.79 9.87 -17.13
CA VAL A 339 -14.04 10.52 -17.53
C VAL A 339 -14.90 10.84 -16.32
N SER A 340 -15.56 12.00 -16.39
CA SER A 340 -16.64 12.40 -15.48
C SER A 340 -17.96 12.07 -16.15
N VAL A 341 -18.76 11.23 -15.50
CA VAL A 341 -20.06 10.77 -15.99
C VAL A 341 -21.19 11.29 -15.09
N SER A 342 -22.37 11.44 -15.65
CA SER A 342 -23.56 11.88 -14.91
C SER A 342 -24.69 10.86 -14.96
N LYS A 343 -25.62 11.03 -14.03
CA LYS A 343 -26.90 10.32 -14.03
C LYS A 343 -27.69 10.71 -15.29
N VAL A 344 -27.70 9.82 -16.26
CA VAL A 344 -28.59 9.84 -17.42
C VAL A 344 -29.22 8.47 -17.56
N ASP A 345 -30.50 8.43 -17.91
CA ASP A 345 -31.22 7.20 -18.20
C ASP A 345 -30.69 6.61 -19.51
N ILE A 346 -29.88 5.57 -19.38
CA ILE A 346 -29.33 4.82 -20.50
C ILE A 346 -30.32 3.68 -20.75
N GLY A 347 -31.34 3.95 -21.59
CA GLY A 347 -32.41 3.01 -21.91
C GLY A 347 -31.89 1.59 -22.21
N ASP A 348 -32.70 0.60 -21.83
CA ASP A 348 -32.53 -0.87 -21.95
C ASP A 348 -31.16 -1.48 -21.54
N GLY A 349 -30.27 -0.69 -20.93
CA GLY A 349 -29.01 -1.12 -20.32
C GLY A 349 -28.94 -0.81 -18.82
N GLY A 350 -30.11 -0.65 -18.17
CA GLY A 350 -30.19 -0.48 -16.72
C GLY A 350 -29.48 -1.62 -15.99
N ASN A 351 -29.02 -1.38 -14.77
CA ASN A 351 -28.41 -2.44 -13.97
C ASN A 351 -29.41 -3.62 -13.86
N PRO A 352 -29.12 -4.81 -14.43
CA PRO A 352 -30.06 -5.92 -14.41
C PRO A 352 -30.41 -6.35 -12.98
N GLU A 353 -29.54 -6.06 -12.00
CA GLU A 353 -29.77 -6.37 -10.58
C GLU A 353 -30.62 -5.32 -9.85
N THR A 354 -30.72 -4.07 -10.34
CA THR A 354 -31.39 -2.98 -9.59
C THR A 354 -32.46 -2.22 -10.36
N GLY A 355 -32.67 -2.51 -11.65
CA GLY A 355 -33.68 -1.86 -12.49
C GLY A 355 -33.47 -0.33 -12.65
N LYS A 356 -32.30 0.19 -12.27
CA LYS A 356 -32.01 1.63 -12.30
C LYS A 356 -31.49 2.07 -13.67
N PRO A 357 -31.84 3.28 -14.14
CA PRO A 357 -31.53 3.73 -15.50
C PRO A 357 -30.04 3.94 -15.82
N ASN A 358 -29.16 3.90 -14.82
CA ASN A 358 -27.72 4.09 -14.98
C ASN A 358 -26.96 3.26 -13.94
N ARG A 359 -26.12 2.34 -14.40
CA ARG A 359 -25.35 1.47 -13.50
C ARG A 359 -24.05 2.10 -12.98
N PHE A 360 -23.61 3.24 -13.50
CA PHE A 360 -22.35 3.87 -13.10
C PHE A 360 -22.51 4.90 -11.99
N THR A 361 -23.60 5.69 -12.01
CA THR A 361 -23.82 6.72 -10.99
C THR A 361 -25.28 7.13 -10.80
N SER A 362 -25.61 7.57 -9.58
CA SER A 362 -26.89 8.20 -9.25
C SER A 362 -26.83 9.72 -9.22
N PHE A 363 -25.65 10.34 -9.36
CA PHE A 363 -25.47 11.80 -9.37
C PHE A 363 -24.41 12.20 -10.42
N GLY A 364 -23.14 12.11 -10.03
CA GLY A 364 -21.96 12.25 -10.90
C GLY A 364 -20.85 11.35 -10.38
N HIS A 365 -19.93 10.92 -11.25
CA HIS A 365 -18.87 9.99 -10.86
C HIS A 365 -17.67 10.08 -11.80
N PHE A 366 -16.48 9.80 -11.26
CA PHE A 366 -15.27 9.63 -12.08
C PHE A 366 -14.94 8.16 -12.23
N ILE A 367 -14.70 7.75 -13.47
CA ILE A 367 -14.27 6.40 -13.84
C ILE A 367 -13.09 6.48 -14.79
N VAL A 368 -12.32 5.39 -14.90
CA VAL A 368 -11.21 5.31 -15.85
C VAL A 368 -11.59 4.35 -16.97
N LEU A 369 -11.58 4.85 -18.21
CA LEU A 369 -11.65 4.03 -19.40
C LEU A 369 -10.25 3.49 -19.68
N THR A 370 -10.08 2.19 -19.65
CA THR A 370 -8.75 1.56 -19.58
C THR A 370 -8.32 0.94 -20.90
N GLY A 371 -9.26 0.66 -21.80
CA GLY A 371 -9.00 0.14 -23.13
C GLY A 371 -10.30 -0.12 -23.86
N CYS A 372 -10.22 -0.71 -25.04
CA CYS A 372 -11.42 -1.11 -25.77
C CYS A 372 -11.15 -2.21 -26.79
N GLU A 373 -12.21 -2.93 -27.12
CA GLU A 373 -12.27 -3.98 -28.15
C GLU A 373 -13.09 -3.48 -29.35
N ASN A 374 -12.70 -3.92 -30.56
CA ASN A 374 -13.33 -3.55 -31.83
C ASN A 374 -13.44 -2.03 -32.07
N CYS A 375 -12.57 -1.25 -31.45
CA CYS A 375 -12.55 0.20 -31.56
C CYS A 375 -12.19 0.71 -32.96
N ASP A 376 -11.67 -0.13 -33.84
CA ASP A 376 -11.31 0.18 -35.23
C ASP A 376 -12.49 0.71 -36.06
N GLY A 377 -13.72 0.64 -35.53
CA GLY A 377 -14.86 1.41 -36.00
C GLY A 377 -15.59 0.80 -37.19
N LYS A 378 -15.24 -0.45 -37.52
CA LYS A 378 -15.90 -1.24 -38.57
C LYS A 378 -17.29 -1.69 -38.17
N ASP A 379 -17.50 -1.96 -36.88
CA ASP A 379 -18.82 -2.23 -36.30
C ASP A 379 -19.03 -1.43 -35.01
N PRO A 380 -19.73 -0.28 -35.06
CA PRO A 380 -20.02 0.54 -33.89
C PRO A 380 -20.86 -0.18 -32.81
N LYS A 381 -21.58 -1.25 -33.17
CA LYS A 381 -22.40 -2.02 -32.22
C LYS A 381 -21.58 -3.06 -31.45
N GLY A 382 -20.41 -3.46 -31.97
CA GLY A 382 -19.49 -4.40 -31.34
C GLY A 382 -18.40 -3.75 -30.48
N VAL A 383 -18.40 -2.42 -30.32
CA VAL A 383 -17.39 -1.70 -29.53
C VAL A 383 -17.66 -1.85 -28.04
N VAL A 384 -16.73 -2.51 -27.35
CA VAL A 384 -16.73 -2.67 -25.90
C VAL A 384 -15.59 -1.86 -25.30
N ILE A 385 -15.88 -1.05 -24.29
CA ILE A 385 -14.92 -0.19 -23.60
C ILE A 385 -14.74 -0.72 -22.19
N TRP A 386 -13.50 -0.98 -21.79
CA TRP A 386 -13.18 -1.46 -20.45
C TRP A 386 -13.13 -0.31 -19.46
N VAL A 387 -13.69 -0.53 -18.26
CA VAL A 387 -13.91 0.50 -17.25
C VAL A 387 -13.42 0.05 -15.87
N ASN A 388 -12.49 0.82 -15.31
CA ASN A 388 -12.18 0.76 -13.89
C ASN A 388 -13.06 1.78 -13.16
N ASP A 389 -14.03 1.28 -12.41
CA ASP A 389 -14.90 2.06 -11.55
C ASP A 389 -14.38 2.00 -10.10
N PRO A 390 -14.00 3.14 -9.48
CA PRO A 390 -13.57 3.18 -8.07
C PRO A 390 -14.56 2.56 -7.06
N ASN A 391 -15.85 2.50 -7.41
CA ASN A 391 -16.92 2.00 -6.55
C ASN A 391 -17.34 0.56 -6.85
N ARG A 392 -16.97 0.00 -8.01
CA ARG A 392 -17.49 -1.30 -8.48
C ARG A 392 -16.40 -2.20 -9.05
N ASN A 393 -16.64 -3.51 -9.06
CA ASN A 393 -15.80 -4.49 -9.76
C ASN A 393 -15.76 -4.23 -11.27
N ASN A 394 -14.79 -4.86 -11.96
CA ASN A 394 -14.51 -4.64 -13.38
C ASN A 394 -15.80 -4.46 -14.18
N GLN A 395 -15.94 -3.27 -14.76
CA GLN A 395 -17.07 -2.92 -15.61
C GLN A 395 -16.58 -2.86 -17.06
N TRP A 396 -17.51 -2.97 -17.99
CA TRP A 396 -17.34 -2.56 -19.36
C TRP A 396 -18.48 -1.60 -19.72
N MET A 397 -18.40 -0.90 -20.83
CA MET A 397 -19.50 -0.12 -21.39
C MET A 397 -19.50 -0.19 -22.92
N THR A 398 -20.66 -0.06 -23.52
CA THR A 398 -20.82 0.05 -24.97
C THR A 398 -20.52 1.47 -25.45
N LEU A 399 -20.23 1.60 -26.74
CA LEU A 399 -20.13 2.90 -27.39
C LEU A 399 -21.45 3.69 -27.35
N ALA A 400 -22.60 3.01 -27.36
CA ALA A 400 -23.91 3.64 -27.26
C ALA A 400 -24.09 4.32 -25.89
N GLU A 401 -23.74 3.63 -24.79
CA GLU A 401 -23.76 4.20 -23.43
C GLU A 401 -22.84 5.43 -23.33
N LEU A 402 -21.65 5.39 -23.93
CA LEU A 402 -20.72 6.53 -23.90
C LEU A 402 -21.23 7.73 -24.71
N ARG A 403 -22.00 7.49 -25.77
CA ARG A 403 -22.59 8.53 -26.64
C ARG A 403 -23.92 9.05 -26.14
N THR A 404 -24.50 8.45 -25.10
CA THR A 404 -25.78 8.90 -24.54
C THR A 404 -25.70 10.39 -24.20
N PRO A 405 -26.60 11.23 -24.76
CA PRO A 405 -26.56 12.66 -24.55
C PRO A 405 -26.56 13.02 -23.05
N GLY A 406 -25.58 13.80 -22.64
CA GLY A 406 -25.44 14.26 -21.25
C GLY A 406 -24.79 13.26 -20.29
N PHE A 407 -24.51 12.02 -20.71
CA PHE A 407 -23.82 11.02 -19.88
C PHE A 407 -22.36 11.44 -19.63
N LEU A 408 -21.60 11.69 -20.69
CA LEU A 408 -20.22 12.18 -20.61
C LEU A 408 -20.21 13.70 -20.32
N LYS A 409 -19.69 14.10 -19.15
CA LYS A 409 -19.53 15.52 -18.79
C LYS A 409 -18.15 16.07 -19.11
N SER A 410 -17.11 15.28 -18.81
CA SER A 410 -15.72 15.65 -19.05
C SER A 410 -14.88 14.41 -19.35
N ALA A 411 -13.80 14.58 -20.08
CA ALA A 411 -12.82 13.53 -20.37
C ALA A 411 -11.41 14.13 -20.35
N PHE A 412 -10.46 13.43 -19.72
CA PHE A 412 -9.11 13.90 -19.52
C PHE A 412 -8.10 12.80 -19.87
N LEU A 413 -7.09 13.17 -20.66
CA LEU A 413 -5.91 12.35 -20.91
C LEU A 413 -4.77 12.86 -20.04
N ILE A 414 -4.13 11.94 -19.30
CA ILE A 414 -2.88 12.19 -18.59
C ILE A 414 -1.73 11.55 -19.39
N TYR A 415 -0.62 12.25 -19.53
CA TYR A 415 0.54 11.82 -20.31
C TYR A 415 1.85 12.38 -19.74
N LYS A 416 2.99 11.86 -20.19
CA LYS A 416 4.33 12.35 -19.82
C LYS A 416 4.77 13.51 -20.71
#